data_AF-A0A165VVN9-F1
#
_entry.id   AF-A0A165VVN9-F1
#
_cell.length_a   1.000
_cell.length_b   1.000
_cell.length_c   1.000
_cell.angle_alpha   90.00
_cell.angle_beta   90.00
_cell.angle_gamma   90.00
#
_symmetry.space_group_name_H-M   'P 1'
#
loop_
_entity.id
_entity.type
_entity.pdbx_description
1 polymer ?
#
loop_
_entity_poly.entity_id
_entity_poly.type
_entity_poly.pdbx_seq_one_letter_code
_entity_poly.pdbx_strand_id
1 'polypeptide(L)'
;MRAVSFLTAVTLVIGAVASPIYRRANVSNVQCTDPNTTLDSHTTNVAILAICGGIAGTIEKCQGAPTNTTGQSGDVRFTLTPTVAGATINISKGRWEQGVKAAFAQCGQDKPFTAVIQGGASSGDVAVKLEQV
;
A
#
# COMPACT_ATOMS: atom_id res chain seq x y z
N MET A 1 22.23 -60.87 -34.52
CA MET A 1 21.45 -60.45 -33.33
C MET A 1 21.54 -58.93 -33.24
N ARG A 2 20.43 -58.21 -33.46
CA ARG A 2 20.40 -56.73 -33.49
C ARG A 2 20.07 -56.22 -32.08
N ALA A 3 20.98 -55.47 -31.48
CA ALA A 3 20.74 -54.76 -30.22
C ALA A 3 19.86 -53.52 -30.49
N VAL A 4 18.69 -53.47 -29.86
CA VAL A 4 17.81 -52.29 -29.89
C VAL A 4 18.12 -51.47 -28.64
N SER A 5 18.75 -50.31 -28.83
CA SER A 5 18.89 -49.28 -27.79
C SER A 5 17.54 -48.63 -27.54
N PHE A 6 17.04 -48.71 -26.31
CA PHE A 6 15.89 -47.94 -25.85
C PHE A 6 16.40 -46.66 -25.19
N LEU A 7 16.26 -45.53 -25.90
CA LEU A 7 16.39 -44.18 -25.36
C LEU A 7 15.03 -43.76 -24.77
N THR A 8 14.90 -43.80 -23.45
CA THR A 8 13.74 -43.24 -22.74
C THR A 8 13.99 -41.76 -22.47
N ALA A 9 13.35 -40.88 -23.24
CA ALA A 9 13.35 -39.45 -22.97
C ALA A 9 12.21 -39.11 -21.97
N VAL A 10 12.57 -38.81 -20.73
CA VAL A 10 11.64 -38.30 -19.71
C VAL A 10 11.44 -36.80 -19.98
N THR A 11 10.24 -36.41 -20.39
CA THR A 11 9.85 -35.01 -20.57
C THR A 11 9.30 -34.46 -19.26
N LEU A 12 10.02 -33.48 -18.68
CA LEU A 12 9.62 -32.77 -17.48
C LEU A 12 8.68 -31.62 -17.88
N VAL A 13 7.38 -31.76 -17.63
CA VAL A 13 6.39 -30.70 -17.84
C VAL A 13 6.45 -29.73 -16.66
N ILE A 14 7.05 -28.56 -16.86
CA ILE A 14 7.03 -27.47 -15.88
C ILE A 14 5.67 -26.78 -16.00
N GLY A 15 4.74 -27.09 -15.09
CA GLY A 15 3.51 -26.33 -14.92
C GLY A 15 3.81 -24.96 -14.29
N ALA A 16 3.62 -23.89 -15.03
CA ALA A 16 3.63 -22.54 -14.48
C ALA A 16 2.38 -22.34 -13.62
N VAL A 17 2.52 -22.47 -12.30
CA VAL A 17 1.47 -22.03 -11.38
C VAL A 17 1.44 -20.50 -11.39
N ALA A 18 0.38 -19.94 -11.97
CA ALA A 18 0.11 -18.51 -11.86
C ALA A 18 -0.25 -18.22 -10.40
N SER A 19 0.74 -17.77 -9.62
CA SER A 19 0.50 -17.25 -8.27
C SER A 19 -0.55 -16.13 -8.34
N PRO A 20 -1.51 -16.07 -7.40
CA PRO A 20 -2.43 -14.93 -7.35
C PRO A 20 -1.58 -13.67 -7.17
N ILE A 21 -1.56 -12.85 -8.21
CA ILE A 21 -0.92 -11.53 -8.17
C ILE A 21 -1.65 -10.78 -7.07
N TYR A 22 -1.00 -10.58 -5.91
CA TYR A 22 -1.40 -9.56 -4.94
C TYR A 22 -1.60 -8.29 -5.75
N ARG A 23 -2.86 -7.87 -5.99
CA ARG A 23 -3.12 -6.63 -6.72
C ARG A 23 -2.49 -5.52 -5.88
N ARG A 24 -1.37 -4.97 -6.35
CA ARG A 24 -0.81 -3.74 -5.77
C ARG A 24 -1.93 -2.72 -5.74
N ALA A 25 -2.06 -2.00 -4.64
CA ALA A 25 -2.92 -0.83 -4.62
C ALA A 25 -2.45 0.09 -5.75
N ASN A 26 -3.37 0.45 -6.64
CA ASN A 26 -3.06 1.38 -7.70
C ASN A 26 -2.99 2.78 -7.08
N VAL A 27 -1.90 3.51 -7.34
CA VAL A 27 -1.66 4.84 -6.80
C VAL A 27 -1.52 5.81 -7.96
N SER A 28 -2.17 6.95 -7.84
CA SER A 28 -2.17 8.03 -8.83
C SER A 28 -1.90 9.37 -8.17
N ASN A 29 -1.69 10.41 -8.98
CA ASN A 29 -1.49 11.79 -8.51
C ASN A 29 -0.42 11.91 -7.42
N VAL A 30 0.64 11.11 -7.52
CA VAL A 30 1.75 11.16 -6.58
C VAL A 30 2.54 12.44 -6.84
N GLN A 31 2.71 13.25 -5.81
CA GLN A 31 3.55 14.43 -5.81
C GLN A 31 4.46 14.38 -4.60
N CYS A 32 5.76 14.48 -4.83
CA CYS A 32 6.77 14.51 -3.78
C CYS A 32 6.88 15.94 -3.29
N THR A 33 6.22 16.24 -2.16
CA THR A 33 5.95 17.63 -1.74
C THR A 33 7.16 18.32 -1.13
N ASP A 34 8.08 17.53 -0.58
CA ASP A 34 9.35 18.04 -0.07
C ASP A 34 10.45 16.97 -0.21
N PRO A 35 11.11 16.87 -1.37
CA PRO A 35 12.11 15.84 -1.63
C PRO A 35 13.40 16.02 -0.81
N ASN A 36 13.64 17.21 -0.26
CA ASN A 36 14.85 17.52 0.51
C ASN A 36 14.71 17.10 1.97
N THR A 37 13.49 17.04 2.49
CA THR A 37 13.22 16.53 3.84
C THR A 37 13.27 15.01 3.85
N THR A 38 13.93 14.43 4.86
CA THR A 38 13.88 12.98 5.13
C THR A 38 13.26 12.81 6.50
N LEU A 39 12.11 12.15 6.57
CA LEU A 39 11.42 11.86 7.82
C LEU A 39 12.13 10.71 8.54
N ASP A 40 12.01 10.68 9.86
CA ASP A 40 12.54 9.55 10.62
C ASP A 40 11.76 8.26 10.28
N SER A 41 12.49 7.18 10.03
CA SER A 41 11.89 5.94 9.53
C SER A 41 11.05 5.24 10.60
N HIS A 42 11.45 5.34 11.87
CA HIS A 42 10.69 4.72 12.96
C HIS A 42 9.34 5.42 13.15
N THR A 43 9.35 6.74 13.28
CA THR A 43 8.15 7.58 13.39
C THR A 43 7.25 7.42 12.15
N THR A 44 7.82 7.38 10.95
CA THR A 44 7.06 7.12 9.72
C THR A 44 6.35 5.77 9.78
N ASN A 45 7.03 4.69 10.15
CA ASN A 45 6.43 3.36 10.27
C ASN A 45 5.35 3.29 11.35
N VAL A 46 5.54 3.96 12.49
CA VAL A 46 4.51 4.05 13.53
C VAL A 46 3.31 4.87 13.04
N ALA A 47 3.52 5.97 12.32
CA ALA A 47 2.46 6.79 11.74
C ALA A 47 1.64 6.03 10.68
N ILE A 48 2.28 5.17 9.87
CA ILE A 48 1.59 4.25 8.93
C ILE A 48 0.60 3.36 9.69
N LEU A 49 0.98 2.85 10.87
CA LEU A 49 0.15 1.95 11.66
C LEU A 49 -0.89 2.67 12.53
N ALA A 50 -0.73 3.98 12.76
CA ALA A 50 -1.58 4.75 13.66
C ALA A 50 -2.91 5.22 13.04
N ILE A 51 -3.08 5.11 11.70
CA ILE A 51 -4.33 5.51 11.04
C ILE A 51 -5.52 4.69 11.54
N CYS A 52 -6.73 5.24 11.42
CA CYS A 52 -7.99 4.59 11.80
C CYS A 52 -8.04 4.11 13.26
N GLY A 53 -7.37 4.84 14.16
CA GLY A 53 -7.27 4.49 15.58
C GLY A 53 -6.27 3.37 15.88
N GLY A 54 -5.43 2.99 14.91
CA GLY A 54 -4.46 1.92 15.00
C GLY A 54 -4.83 0.74 14.09
N ILE A 55 -4.31 0.71 12.86
CA ILE A 55 -4.45 -0.42 11.92
C ILE A 55 -3.38 -1.50 12.15
N ALA A 56 -3.01 -1.70 13.42
CA ALA A 56 -2.05 -2.72 13.86
C ALA A 56 -2.76 -4.02 14.29
N GLY A 57 -2.02 -5.13 14.39
CA GLY A 57 -2.56 -6.40 14.89
C GLY A 57 -3.63 -7.01 13.97
N THR A 58 -4.79 -7.36 14.54
CA THR A 58 -5.91 -8.07 13.86
C THR A 58 -6.86 -7.14 13.08
N ILE A 59 -6.61 -5.83 13.12
CA ILE A 59 -7.44 -4.85 12.40
C ILE A 59 -7.02 -4.85 10.93
N GLU A 60 -7.81 -5.53 10.11
CA GLU A 60 -7.56 -5.68 8.67
C GLU A 60 -8.14 -4.52 7.82
N LYS A 61 -8.91 -3.62 8.43
CA LYS A 61 -9.52 -2.45 7.77
C LYS A 61 -9.92 -1.37 8.78
N CYS A 62 -10.02 -0.14 8.29
CA CYS A 62 -10.54 0.98 9.08
C CYS A 62 -11.93 0.69 9.66
N GLN A 63 -12.04 0.80 10.98
CA GLN A 63 -13.29 0.59 11.72
C GLN A 63 -14.09 1.89 11.82
N GLY A 64 -15.42 1.78 11.94
CA GLY A 64 -16.30 2.94 12.15
C GLY A 64 -16.54 3.83 10.92
N ALA A 65 -16.01 3.48 9.76
CA ALA A 65 -16.18 4.19 8.49
C ALA A 65 -16.02 5.72 8.62
N PRO A 66 -14.87 6.22 9.10
CA PRO A 66 -14.68 7.64 9.36
C PRO A 66 -14.60 8.43 8.05
N THR A 67 -14.98 9.71 8.05
CA THR A 67 -14.85 10.61 6.88
C THR A 67 -13.43 11.18 6.73
N ASN A 68 -12.60 11.06 7.76
CA ASN A 68 -11.19 11.44 7.76
C ASN A 68 -10.47 10.59 8.81
N THR A 69 -9.17 10.33 8.61
CA THR A 69 -8.34 9.78 9.68
C THR A 69 -6.92 10.30 9.59
N THR A 70 -6.25 10.33 10.74
CA THR A 70 -4.84 10.69 10.84
C THR A 70 -4.10 9.60 11.59
N GLY A 71 -2.88 9.29 11.13
CA GLY A 71 -1.91 8.50 11.87
C GLY A 71 -0.69 9.39 12.11
N GLN A 72 -0.31 9.58 13.36
CA GLN A 72 0.78 10.46 13.73
C GLN A 72 1.73 9.77 14.72
N SER A 73 3.03 10.01 14.55
CA SER A 73 4.07 9.65 15.50
C SER A 73 5.15 10.71 15.47
N GLY A 74 5.45 11.30 16.63
CA GLY A 74 6.35 12.46 16.69
C GLY A 74 5.86 13.60 15.77
N ASP A 75 6.76 14.07 14.93
CA ASP A 75 6.56 15.10 13.91
C ASP A 75 6.14 14.52 12.55
N VAL A 76 5.86 13.23 12.42
CA VAL A 76 5.41 12.62 11.15
C VAL A 76 3.92 12.34 11.18
N ARG A 77 3.19 12.82 10.17
CA ARG A 77 1.74 12.65 10.07
C ARG A 77 1.28 12.17 8.69
N PHE A 78 0.46 11.12 8.70
CA PHE A 78 -0.43 10.77 7.59
C PHE A 78 -1.82 11.34 7.80
N THR A 79 -2.42 11.89 6.75
CA THR A 79 -3.83 12.28 6.68
C THR A 79 -4.51 11.59 5.50
N LEU A 80 -5.67 10.98 5.74
CA LEU A 80 -6.44 10.25 4.73
C LEU A 80 -7.85 10.84 4.64
N THR A 81 -8.29 11.17 3.42
CA THR A 81 -9.64 11.66 3.14
C THR A 81 -10.23 11.00 1.90
N PRO A 82 -11.53 10.65 1.87
CA PRO A 82 -12.17 10.21 0.65
C PRO A 82 -12.14 11.31 -0.43
N THR A 83 -11.94 10.92 -1.69
CA THR A 83 -11.94 11.88 -2.81
C THR A 83 -13.35 12.34 -3.19
N VAL A 84 -14.38 11.56 -2.80
CA VAL A 84 -15.79 11.88 -3.04
C VAL A 84 -16.39 12.47 -1.78
N ALA A 85 -16.98 13.66 -1.90
CA ALA A 85 -17.67 14.32 -0.80
C ALA A 85 -18.80 13.45 -0.23
N GLY A 86 -18.88 13.36 1.10
CA GLY A 86 -19.87 12.53 1.80
C GLY A 86 -19.54 11.04 1.85
N ALA A 87 -18.48 10.58 1.18
CA ALA A 87 -18.00 9.21 1.33
C ALA A 87 -17.26 9.02 2.67
N THR A 88 -17.03 7.76 3.01
CA THR A 88 -16.35 7.31 4.23
C THR A 88 -15.16 6.43 3.87
N ILE A 89 -14.18 6.34 4.76
CA ILE A 89 -12.98 5.52 4.57
C ILE A 89 -13.30 4.06 4.90
N ASN A 90 -12.96 3.16 3.98
CA ASN A 90 -13.11 1.71 4.08
C ASN A 90 -11.86 0.99 3.52
N ILE A 91 -10.68 1.55 3.77
CA ILE A 91 -9.41 1.00 3.27
C ILE A 91 -8.96 -0.18 4.14
N SER A 92 -8.53 -1.27 3.49
CA SER A 92 -7.91 -2.41 4.16
C SER A 92 -6.43 -2.14 4.44
N LYS A 93 -5.88 -2.80 5.45
CA LYS A 93 -4.46 -2.70 5.82
C LYS A 93 -3.54 -3.00 4.63
N GLY A 94 -3.77 -4.13 3.96
CA GLY A 94 -2.97 -4.50 2.80
C GLY A 94 -3.05 -3.48 1.65
N ARG A 95 -4.20 -2.85 1.40
CA ARG A 95 -4.31 -1.79 0.40
C ARG A 95 -3.54 -0.54 0.82
N TRP A 96 -3.67 -0.15 2.08
CA TRP A 96 -2.99 0.99 2.66
C TRP A 96 -1.47 0.87 2.55
N GLU A 97 -0.90 -0.21 3.09
CA GLU A 97 0.55 -0.42 3.12
C GLU A 97 1.15 -0.52 1.70
N GLN A 98 0.45 -1.21 0.78
CA GLN A 98 0.89 -1.28 -0.62
C GLN A 98 0.81 0.07 -1.33
N GLY A 99 -0.19 0.89 -0.99
CA GLY A 99 -0.32 2.25 -1.54
C GLY A 99 0.79 3.18 -1.07
N VAL A 100 1.09 3.17 0.23
CA VAL A 100 2.23 3.92 0.79
C VAL A 100 3.56 3.47 0.17
N LYS A 101 3.78 2.14 0.07
CA LYS A 101 4.97 1.59 -0.59
C LYS A 101 5.10 2.03 -2.04
N ALA A 102 3.99 2.10 -2.79
CA ALA A 102 4.00 2.56 -4.17
C ALA A 102 4.32 4.06 -4.28
N ALA A 103 3.84 4.89 -3.35
CA ALA A 103 4.21 6.31 -3.29
C ALA A 103 5.70 6.50 -2.95
N PHE A 104 6.23 5.77 -1.96
CA PHE A 104 7.67 5.79 -1.64
C PHE A 104 8.55 5.30 -2.77
N ALA A 105 8.09 4.33 -3.57
CA ALA A 105 8.84 3.90 -4.76
C ALA A 105 9.02 5.02 -5.80
N GLN A 106 8.16 6.06 -5.79
CA GLN A 106 8.25 7.21 -6.69
C GLN A 106 8.99 8.39 -6.06
N CYS A 107 8.75 8.68 -4.77
CA CYS A 107 9.32 9.84 -4.09
C CYS A 107 10.64 9.59 -3.37
N GLY A 108 11.00 8.33 -3.14
CA GLY A 108 12.02 7.94 -2.17
C GLY A 108 11.39 7.56 -0.83
N GLN A 109 12.09 6.70 -0.11
CA GLN A 109 11.67 6.22 1.21
C GLN A 109 11.65 7.39 2.21
N ASP A 110 10.60 7.43 3.05
CA ASP A 110 10.44 8.40 4.14
C ASP A 110 10.47 9.87 3.66
N LYS A 111 9.98 10.13 2.45
CA LYS A 111 9.84 11.46 1.85
C LYS A 111 8.39 11.95 1.91
N PRO A 112 8.13 13.21 2.31
CA PRO A 112 6.81 13.81 2.22
C PRO A 112 6.20 13.71 0.83
N PHE A 113 4.90 13.36 0.77
CA PHE A 113 4.17 13.23 -0.49
C PHE A 113 2.68 13.49 -0.33
N THR A 114 2.01 13.78 -1.45
CA THR A 114 0.57 13.56 -1.62
C THR A 114 0.33 12.49 -2.67
N ALA A 115 -0.71 11.68 -2.51
CA ALA A 115 -1.07 10.63 -3.44
C ALA A 115 -2.56 10.31 -3.37
N VAL A 116 -3.08 9.61 -4.37
CA VAL A 116 -4.43 9.03 -4.37
C VAL A 116 -4.32 7.52 -4.48
N ILE A 117 -4.78 6.80 -3.45
CA ILE A 117 -4.87 5.34 -3.46
C ILE A 117 -6.25 4.95 -4.01
N GLN A 118 -6.27 4.17 -5.08
CA GLN A 118 -7.51 3.76 -5.73
C GLN A 118 -8.34 2.83 -4.81
N GLY A 119 -9.64 3.12 -4.70
CA GLY A 119 -10.57 2.48 -3.78
C GLY A 119 -10.27 2.80 -2.31
N GLY A 120 -10.82 2.00 -1.39
CA GLY A 120 -10.61 2.23 0.05
C GLY A 120 -11.48 3.34 0.64
N ALA A 121 -12.43 3.86 -0.12
CA ALA A 121 -13.56 4.63 0.37
C ALA A 121 -14.88 3.87 0.07
N SER A 122 -15.98 4.24 0.73
CA SER A 122 -17.33 3.72 0.40
C SER A 122 -17.81 4.17 -0.98
N SER A 123 -17.27 5.28 -1.49
CA SER A 123 -17.37 5.70 -2.87
C SER A 123 -16.08 6.43 -3.28
N GLY A 124 -15.56 6.14 -4.46
CA GLY A 124 -14.30 6.71 -4.97
C GLY A 124 -13.05 6.16 -4.30
N ASP A 125 -12.06 7.03 -4.16
CA ASP A 125 -10.69 6.73 -3.77
C ASP A 125 -10.31 7.41 -2.46
N VAL A 126 -9.09 7.20 -1.97
CA VAL A 126 -8.56 7.85 -0.76
C VAL A 126 -7.39 8.75 -1.14
N ALA A 127 -7.54 10.06 -0.91
CA ALA A 127 -6.44 11.01 -0.94
C ALA A 127 -5.61 10.89 0.34
N VAL A 128 -4.29 10.90 0.17
CA VAL A 128 -3.29 10.69 1.22
C VAL A 128 -2.30 11.83 1.20
N LYS A 129 -1.94 12.32 2.37
CA LYS A 129 -0.83 13.25 2.58
C LYS A 129 0.09 12.72 3.67
N LEU A 130 1.39 12.70 3.39
CA LEU A 130 2.47 12.49 4.35
C LEU A 130 3.25 13.79 4.50
N GLU A 131 3.40 14.26 5.73
CA GLU A 131 4.11 15.51 6.03
C GLU A 131 4.84 15.46 7.37
N GLN A 132 5.79 16.38 7.53
CA GLN A 132 6.34 16.77 8.82
C GLN A 132 5.44 17.84 9.44
N VAL A 133 5.12 17.75 10.73
CA VAL A 133 4.23 18.67 11.47
C VAL A 133 4.91 19.36 12.64
#